data_AF-A0A7C7A9G7-F1
#
_entry.id   AF-A0A7C7A9G7-F1
#
_cell.length_a   1.000
_cell.length_b   1.000
_cell.length_c   1.000
_cell.angle_alpha   90.00
_cell.angle_beta   90.00
_cell.angle_gamma   90.00
#
_symmetry.space_group_name_H-M   'P 1'
#
loop_
_entity.id
_entity.type
_entity.pdbx_description
1 polymer ?
#
loop_
_entity_poly.entity_id
_entity_poly.type
_entity_poly.pdbx_seq_one_letter_code
_entity_poly.pdbx_strand_id
1 'polypeptide(L)'
;MIIILFAFLVLVVFLIVLNGFLRGSKKKKIDAGLSFLLVGSIIATFIFGNWKIGLLAIAVAYFSSIILYHFAAHVAGDVLPSIN
;
A
#
# COMPACT_ATOMS: atom_id res chain seq x y z
N MET A 1 -4.46 17.73 6.14
CA MET A 1 -3.14 17.05 6.33
C MET A 1 -3.31 15.58 6.66
N ILE A 2 -4.02 15.22 7.74
CA ILE A 2 -4.26 13.81 8.13
C ILE A 2 -4.95 12.99 7.02
N ILE A 3 -6.01 13.51 6.39
CA ILE A 3 -6.71 12.80 5.30
C ILE A 3 -5.76 12.46 4.14
N ILE A 4 -4.83 13.37 3.81
CA ILE A 4 -3.84 13.17 2.74
C ILE A 4 -2.87 12.04 3.13
N LEU A 5 -2.43 12.00 4.39
CA LEU A 5 -1.58 10.92 4.91
C LEU A 5 -2.27 9.55 4.82
N PHE A 6 -3.56 9.48 5.17
CA PHE A 6 -4.32 8.23 5.06
C PHE A 6 -4.58 7.83 3.60
N ALA A 7 -4.90 8.78 2.72
CA ALA A 7 -5.04 8.51 1.29
C ALA A 7 -3.72 7.99 0.68
N PHE A 8 -2.60 8.61 1.05
CA PHE A 8 -1.27 8.16 0.63
C PHE A 8 -0.94 6.76 1.17
N LEU A 9 -1.24 6.48 2.44
CA LEU A 9 -1.05 5.17 3.04
C LEU A 9 -1.85 4.09 2.29
N VAL A 10 -3.12 4.35 2.00
CA VAL A 10 -4.00 3.43 1.25
C VAL A 10 -3.46 3.20 -0.18
N LEU A 11 -2.95 4.25 -0.84
CA LEU A 11 -2.30 4.12 -2.14
C LEU A 11 -1.05 3.23 -2.08
N VAL A 12 -0.19 3.41 -1.07
CA VAL A 12 1.01 2.58 -0.88
C VAL A 12 0.61 1.13 -0.63
N VAL A 13 -0.41 0.88 0.20
CA VAL A 13 -0.94 -0.47 0.43
C VAL A 13 -1.46 -1.10 -0.86
N PHE A 14 -2.20 -0.35 -1.67
CA PHE A 14 -2.67 -0.82 -2.98
C PHE A 14 -1.50 -1.25 -3.87
N LEU A 15 -0.45 -0.43 -3.96
CA LEU A 15 0.73 -0.73 -4.76
C LEU A 15 1.48 -1.97 -4.26
N ILE A 16 1.56 -2.18 -2.94
CA ILE A 16 2.16 -3.40 -2.35
C ILE A 16 1.37 -4.63 -2.79
N VAL A 17 0.04 -4.59 -2.63
CA VAL A 17 -0.84 -5.70 -2.99
C VAL A 17 -0.75 -5.98 -4.49
N LEU A 18 -0.75 -4.94 -5.34
CA LEU A 18 -0.58 -5.06 -6.78
C LEU A 18 0.79 -5.66 -7.16
N ASN A 19 1.88 -5.21 -6.52
CA ASN A 19 3.21 -5.77 -6.71
C ASN A 19 3.29 -7.25 -6.30
N GLY A 20 2.41 -7.71 -5.41
CA GLY A 20 2.22 -9.12 -5.09
C GLY A 20 1.94 -9.99 -6.31
N PHE A 21 1.10 -9.49 -7.23
CA PHE A 21 0.72 -10.18 -8.48
C PHE A 21 1.78 -10.10 -9.57
N LEU A 22 2.61 -9.05 -9.57
CA LEU A 22 3.68 -8.90 -10.54
C LEU A 22 4.78 -9.96 -10.33
N ARG A 23 5.27 -10.54 -11.44
CA ARG A 23 6.39 -11.49 -11.45
C ARG A 23 7.55 -10.87 -12.23
N GLY A 24 8.77 -10.91 -11.69
CA GLY A 24 9.95 -10.39 -12.39
C GLY A 24 11.14 -10.09 -11.47
N SER A 25 12.31 -9.88 -12.07
CA SER A 25 13.57 -9.62 -11.36
C SER A 25 13.56 -8.32 -10.53
N LYS A 26 12.75 -7.34 -10.94
CA LYS A 26 12.61 -6.05 -10.24
C LYS A 26 11.64 -6.09 -9.05
N LYS A 27 10.84 -7.16 -8.90
CA LYS A 27 9.83 -7.29 -7.83
C LYS A 27 10.41 -7.00 -6.45
N LYS A 28 11.54 -7.63 -6.12
CA LYS A 28 12.20 -7.47 -4.81
C LYS A 28 12.64 -6.02 -4.53
N LYS A 29 13.09 -5.29 -5.55
CA LYS A 29 13.50 -3.88 -5.40
C LYS A 29 12.28 -2.96 -5.17
N ILE A 30 11.22 -3.19 -5.92
CA ILE A 30 9.95 -2.45 -5.79
C ILE A 30 9.33 -2.73 -4.42
N ASP A 31 9.32 -3.99 -4.00
CA ASP A 31 8.79 -4.44 -2.72
C ASP A 31 9.50 -3.79 -1.52
N ALA A 32 10.83 -3.71 -1.57
CA ALA A 32 11.62 -3.01 -0.56
C ALA A 32 11.30 -1.51 -0.50
N GLY A 33 11.17 -0.85 -1.66
CA GLY A 33 10.82 0.57 -1.73
C GLY A 33 9.43 0.86 -1.19
N LEU A 34 8.44 0.03 -1.55
CA LEU A 34 7.07 0.17 -1.06
C LEU A 34 6.95 -0.12 0.43
N SER A 35 7.68 -1.13 0.93
CA SER A 35 7.74 -1.42 2.38
C SER A 35 8.34 -0.26 3.16
N PHE A 36 9.40 0.36 2.63
CA PHE A 36 9.99 1.57 3.23
C PHE A 36 8.98 2.72 3.26
N LEU A 37 8.24 2.96 2.17
CA LEU A 37 7.20 3.98 2.10
C LEU A 37 6.05 3.70 3.07
N LEU A 38 5.64 2.44 3.23
CA LEU A 38 4.58 2.05 4.17
C LEU A 38 5.00 2.36 5.61
N VAL A 39 6.18 1.89 6.03
CA VAL A 39 6.70 2.14 7.38
C VAL A 39 6.89 3.63 7.61
N GLY A 40 7.48 4.35 6.65
CA GLY A 40 7.65 5.80 6.73
C GLY A 40 6.33 6.56 6.87
N SER A 41 5.29 6.13 6.16
CA SER A 41 3.95 6.72 6.24
C SER A 41 3.31 6.48 7.61
N ILE A 42 3.46 5.27 8.17
CA ILE A 42 2.99 4.95 9.52
C ILE A 42 3.74 5.82 10.55
N ILE A 43 5.07 5.93 10.46
CA ILE A 43 5.84 6.79 11.37
C ILE A 43 5.38 8.25 11.26
N ALA A 44 5.13 8.75 10.05
CA ALA A 44 4.62 10.10 9.84
C ALA A 44 3.26 10.33 10.52
N THR A 45 2.34 9.34 10.55
CA THR A 45 1.05 9.51 11.25
C THR A 45 1.21 9.55 12.77
N PHE A 46 2.23 8.89 13.34
CA PHE A 46 2.59 9.06 14.75
C PHE A 46 3.15 10.46 15.05
N ILE A 47 3.96 11.03 14.15
CA ILE A 47 4.61 12.35 14.35
C ILE A 47 3.62 13.50 14.17
N PHE A 48 2.85 13.51 13.08
CA PHE A 48 1.97 14.63 12.72
C PHE A 48 0.57 14.54 13.33
N GLY A 49 0.19 13.38 13.83
CA GLY A 49 -1.09 13.14 14.47
C GLY A 49 -0.94 13.03 15.98
N ASN A 50 -1.30 11.86 16.49
CA ASN A 50 -1.14 11.47 17.88
C ASN A 50 -1.08 9.93 17.92
N TRP A 51 -0.75 9.33 19.05
CA TRP A 51 -0.63 7.86 19.20
C TRP A 51 -1.90 7.11 18.75
N LYS A 52 -3.09 7.68 18.99
CA LYS A 52 -4.38 7.12 18.52
C LYS A 52 -4.47 7.07 16.99
N ILE A 53 -3.97 8.10 16.32
CA ILE A 53 -3.99 8.21 14.85
C ILE A 53 -2.96 7.26 14.24
N GLY A 54 -1.79 7.12 14.87
CA GLY A 54 -0.79 6.13 14.46
C GLY A 54 -1.33 4.69 14.57
N LEU A 55 -2.01 4.34 15.66
CA LEU A 55 -2.68 3.04 15.79
C LEU A 55 -3.77 2.85 14.74
N LEU A 56 -4.56 3.88 14.46
CA LEU A 56 -5.58 3.84 13.42
C LEU A 56 -4.95 3.62 12.04
N ALA A 57 -3.79 4.21 11.75
CA ALA A 57 -3.08 4.02 10.48
C ALA A 57 -2.67 2.55 10.28
N ILE A 58 -2.22 1.87 11.33
CA ILE A 58 -1.90 0.43 11.27
C ILE A 58 -3.15 -0.37 10.93
N ALA A 59 -4.27 -0.10 11.63
CA ALA A 59 -5.53 -0.78 11.37
C ALA A 59 -6.02 -0.53 9.93
N VAL A 60 -5.98 0.72 9.46
CA VAL A 60 -6.37 1.07 8.10
C VAL A 60 -5.48 0.38 7.07
N ALA A 61 -4.16 0.32 7.28
CA ALA A 61 -3.26 -0.38 6.38
C ALA A 61 -3.63 -1.87 6.24
N TYR A 62 -3.94 -2.53 7.36
CA TYR A 62 -4.35 -3.93 7.37
C TYR A 62 -5.72 -4.17 6.73
N PHE A 63 -6.75 -3.42 7.10
CA PHE A 63 -8.09 -3.62 6.53
C PHE A 63 -8.15 -3.23 5.05
N SER A 64 -7.44 -2.16 4.66
CA SER A 64 -7.37 -1.75 3.26
C SER A 64 -6.69 -2.79 2.40
N SER A 65 -5.66 -3.52 2.87
CA SER A 65 -5.03 -4.56 2.06
C SER A 65 -6.00 -5.69 1.69
N ILE A 66 -6.93 -6.04 2.56
CA ILE A 66 -7.95 -7.07 2.30
C ILE A 66 -8.94 -6.60 1.23
N ILE A 67 -9.44 -5.36 1.37
CA ILE A 67 -10.40 -4.78 0.42
C ILE A 67 -9.73 -4.58 -0.95
N LEU A 68 -8.53 -4.01 -0.95
CA LEU A 68 -7.76 -3.70 -2.15
C LEU A 68 -7.24 -4.93 -2.85
N TYR A 69 -7.13 -6.09 -2.19
CA TYR A 69 -6.77 -7.36 -2.83
C TYR A 69 -7.68 -7.69 -4.01
N HIS A 70 -8.99 -7.53 -3.85
CA HIS A 70 -9.96 -7.82 -4.91
C HIS A 70 -9.78 -6.88 -6.10
N PHE A 71 -9.58 -5.59 -5.84
CA PHE A 71 -9.32 -4.59 -6.87
C PHE A 71 -7.98 -4.83 -7.57
N ALA A 72 -6.92 -5.10 -6.81
CA ALA A 72 -5.61 -5.37 -7.36
C ALA A 72 -5.59 -6.65 -8.20
N ALA A 73 -6.34 -7.69 -7.80
CA ALA A 73 -6.52 -8.90 -8.60
C ALA A 73 -7.23 -8.60 -9.93
N HIS A 74 -8.26 -7.76 -9.91
CA HIS A 74 -8.97 -7.34 -11.12
C HIS A 74 -8.07 -6.52 -12.05
N VAL A 75 -7.40 -5.49 -11.51
CA VAL A 75 -6.45 -4.65 -12.27
C VAL A 75 -5.30 -5.49 -12.83
N ALA A 76 -4.73 -6.41 -12.05
CA ALA A 76 -3.72 -7.32 -12.56
C ALA A 76 -4.28 -8.23 -13.67
N GLY A 77 -5.52 -8.70 -13.54
CA GLY A 77 -6.23 -9.50 -14.53
C GLY A 77 -6.46 -8.77 -15.87
N ASP A 78 -6.67 -7.47 -15.88
CA ASP A 78 -6.86 -6.68 -17.11
C ASP A 78 -5.53 -6.21 -17.72
N VAL A 79 -4.56 -5.88 -16.86
CA VAL A 79 -3.27 -5.31 -17.28
C VAL A 79 -2.28 -6.39 -17.73
N LEU A 80 -2.25 -7.56 -17.08
CA LEU A 80 -1.30 -8.62 -17.45
C LEU A 80 -1.54 -9.20 -18.87
N PRO A 81 -2.78 -9.39 -19.36
CA PRO A 81 -3.02 -9.87 -20.71
C PRO A 81 -2.75 -8.84 -21.82
N SER A 82 -2.75 -7.55 -21.51
CA SER A 82 -2.53 -6.47 -22.50
C SER A 82 -1.05 -6.13 -22.74
N ILE A 83 -0.14 -6.75 -21.98
CA ILE A 83 1.33 -6.58 -22.10
C ILE A 83 1.97 -7.77 -22.85
N ASN A 84 1.19 -8.81 -23.18
CA ASN A 84 1.63 -10.01 -23.89
C ASN A 84 1.14 -10.00 -25.34
#